data_AF-A0A1A2L333-F1
#
_entry.id   AF-A0A1A2L333-F1
#
_cell.length_a   1.000
_cell.length_b   1.000
_cell.length_c   1.000
_cell.angle_alpha   90.00
_cell.angle_beta   90.00
_cell.angle_gamma   90.00
#
_symmetry.space_group_name_H-M   'P 1'
#
loop_
_entity.id
_entity.type
_entity.pdbx_description
1 polymer ?
#
loop_
_entity_poly.entity_id
_entity_poly.type
_entity_poly.pdbx_seq_one_letter_code
_entity_poly.pdbx_strand_id
1 'polypeptide(L)'
;MRHPPTTPGEWLLLLGIYAGILFSIFAFLFFLVIVGPWILDKLGGHGPQDEHEQRLFQESAEFRSRWQNVQLWQVPYADLASEASRCWQIITILEKRRTSPTALSANDELINQISGYRTTLTTVQQAMAYVAARGGGPQLPPHGTGLNYPQ
;
A
#
# COMPACT_ATOMS: atom_id res chain seq x y z
N MET A 1 -44.50 18.15 35.14
CA MET A 1 -45.44 17.19 34.51
C MET A 1 -45.83 17.80 33.18
N ARG A 2 -45.38 17.24 32.04
CA ARG A 2 -45.84 17.73 30.72
C ARG A 2 -47.20 17.09 30.46
N HIS A 3 -48.23 17.91 30.30
CA HIS A 3 -49.56 17.42 29.97
C HIS A 3 -49.54 16.78 28.57
N PRO A 4 -50.23 15.66 28.36
CA PRO A 4 -50.33 15.06 27.03
C PRO A 4 -51.07 16.04 26.10
N PRO A 5 -50.61 16.19 24.84
CA PRO A 5 -51.28 17.04 23.87
C PRO A 5 -52.71 16.57 23.68
N THR A 6 -53.66 17.48 23.92
CA THR A 6 -55.09 17.18 23.96
C THR A 6 -55.81 17.64 22.70
N THR A 7 -55.13 18.42 21.85
CA THR A 7 -55.71 18.92 20.60
C THR A 7 -54.99 18.38 19.36
N PRO A 8 -55.71 18.11 18.25
CA PRO A 8 -55.10 17.65 17.00
C PRO A 8 -54.02 18.60 16.44
N GLY A 9 -54.13 19.91 16.71
CA GLY A 9 -53.13 20.90 16.29
C GLY A 9 -51.78 20.76 16.99
N GLU A 10 -51.76 20.42 18.28
CA GLU A 10 -50.51 20.17 19.03
C GLU A 10 -49.80 18.90 18.54
N TRP A 11 -50.57 17.87 18.16
CA TRP A 11 -50.02 16.66 17.55
C TRP A 11 -49.38 16.92 16.20
N LEU A 12 -50.00 17.74 15.35
CA LEU A 12 -49.45 18.11 14.04
C LEU A 12 -48.16 18.92 14.16
N LEU A 13 -48.06 19.83 15.14
CA LEU A 13 -46.84 20.57 15.41
C LEU A 13 -45.70 19.66 15.88
N LEU A 14 -45.99 18.72 16.79
CA LEU A 14 -45.01 17.75 17.26
C LEU A 14 -44.50 16.84 16.12
N LEU A 15 -45.41 16.37 15.25
CA LEU A 15 -45.03 15.56 14.09
C LEU A 15 -44.15 16.35 13.10
N GLY A 16 -44.47 17.63 12.85
CA GLY A 16 -43.66 18.48 11.98
C GLY A 16 -42.25 18.71 12.52
N ILE A 17 -42.12 18.99 13.83
CA ILE A 17 -40.83 19.14 14.50
C ILE A 17 -40.03 17.84 14.43
N TYR A 18 -40.67 16.70 14.71
CA TYR A 18 -40.01 15.40 14.69
C TYR A 18 -39.54 15.02 13.28
N ALA A 19 -40.38 15.25 12.26
CA ALA A 19 -40.02 15.02 10.87
C ALA A 19 -38.85 15.91 10.41
N GLY A 20 -38.83 17.18 10.82
CA GLY A 20 -37.72 18.10 10.52
C GLY A 20 -36.41 17.67 11.17
N ILE A 21 -36.44 17.26 12.44
CA ILE A 21 -35.24 16.76 13.15
C ILE A 21 -34.73 15.47 12.49
N LEU A 22 -35.61 14.51 12.20
CA LEU A 22 -35.23 13.28 11.53
C LEU A 22 -34.61 13.55 10.15
N PHE A 23 -35.22 14.45 9.37
CA PHE A 23 -34.68 14.83 8.07
C PHE A 23 -33.30 15.49 8.19
N SER A 24 -33.11 16.37 9.16
CA SER A 24 -31.81 17.02 9.40
C SER A 24 -30.73 16.03 9.84
N ILE A 25 -31.06 15.07 10.71
CA ILE A 25 -30.13 14.00 11.12
C ILE A 25 -29.80 13.12 9.92
N PHE A 26 -30.80 12.74 9.13
CA PHE A 26 -30.60 11.88 7.96
C PHE A 26 -29.75 12.58 6.90
N ALA A 27 -30.03 13.85 6.61
CA ALA A 27 -29.24 14.66 5.69
C ALA A 27 -27.80 14.84 6.18
N PHE A 28 -27.60 15.05 7.48
CA PHE A 28 -26.26 15.17 8.07
C PHE A 28 -25.48 13.85 8.02
N LEU A 29 -26.11 12.72 8.35
CA LEU A 29 -25.49 11.40 8.23
C LEU A 29 -25.17 11.05 6.76
N PHE A 30 -26.09 11.36 5.85
CA PHE A 30 -25.88 11.19 4.41
C PHE A 30 -24.70 12.04 3.92
N PHE A 31 -24.63 13.30 4.35
CA PHE A 31 -23.51 14.18 4.05
C PHE A 31 -22.20 13.64 4.63
N LEU A 32 -22.20 13.15 5.88
CA LEU A 32 -21.03 12.52 6.48
C LEU A 32 -20.58 11.25 5.74
N VAL A 33 -21.52 10.43 5.27
CA VAL A 33 -21.19 9.19 4.53
C VAL A 33 -20.67 9.50 3.12
N ILE A 34 -21.19 10.53 2.45
CA ILE A 34 -20.76 10.87 1.08
C ILE A 34 -19.52 11.76 1.08
N VAL A 35 -19.51 12.82 1.88
CA VAL A 35 -18.46 13.84 1.89
C VAL A 35 -17.37 13.54 2.90
N GLY A 36 -17.70 12.86 4.01
CA GLY A 36 -16.73 12.49 5.03
C GLY A 36 -15.55 11.69 4.50
N PRO A 37 -15.74 10.62 3.70
CA PRO A 37 -14.63 9.88 3.11
C PRO A 37 -13.69 10.76 2.28
N TRP A 38 -14.21 11.72 1.52
CA TRP A 38 -13.42 12.69 0.76
C TRP A 38 -12.64 13.66 1.67
N ILE A 39 -13.23 14.12 2.77
CA ILE A 39 -12.57 15.01 3.72
C ILE A 39 -11.49 14.28 4.53
N LEU A 40 -11.74 13.02 4.92
CA LEU A 40 -10.74 12.19 5.60
C LEU A 40 -9.58 11.81 4.70
N ASP A 41 -9.82 11.52 3.41
CA ASP A 41 -8.76 11.27 2.43
C ASP A 41 -7.88 12.52 2.22
N LYS A 42 -8.51 13.70 2.13
CA LYS A 42 -7.82 14.98 1.92
C LYS A 42 -7.04 15.50 3.14
N LEU A 43 -7.44 15.12 4.36
CA LEU A 43 -6.74 15.49 5.60
C LEU A 43 -5.78 14.39 6.10
N GLY A 44 -5.94 13.14 5.64
CA GLY A 44 -5.15 12.00 6.09
C GLY A 44 -4.00 11.58 5.17
N GLY A 45 -3.93 12.11 3.94
CA GLY A 45 -3.03 11.63 2.88
C GLY A 45 -1.61 12.19 2.83
N HIS A 46 -1.09 12.77 3.92
CA HIS A 46 0.33 13.17 4.02
C HIS A 46 0.91 12.57 5.31
N GLY A 47 0.78 11.26 5.45
CA GLY A 47 1.39 10.55 6.57
C GLY A 47 2.89 10.34 6.33
N PRO A 48 3.70 10.09 7.37
CA PRO A 48 5.09 9.63 7.22
C PRO A 48 5.21 8.34 6.38
N GLN A 49 4.09 7.62 6.21
CA GLN A 49 3.97 6.49 5.31
C GLN A 49 4.13 6.89 3.82
N ASP A 50 3.60 8.04 3.40
CA ASP A 50 3.73 8.50 2.01
C ASP A 50 5.17 8.92 1.66
N GLU A 51 5.90 9.51 2.63
CA GLU A 51 7.31 9.87 2.44
C GLU A 51 8.19 8.63 2.26
N HIS A 52 7.97 7.59 3.08
CA HIS A 52 8.72 6.35 2.96
C HIS A 52 8.43 5.64 1.63
N GLU A 53 7.17 5.62 1.22
CA GLU A 53 6.76 5.05 -0.07
C GLU A 53 7.40 5.81 -1.24
N GLN A 54 7.32 7.14 -1.25
CA GLN A 54 7.98 7.98 -2.26
C GLN A 54 9.49 7.73 -2.32
N ARG A 55 10.14 7.60 -1.17
CA ARG A 55 11.57 7.29 -1.09
C ARG A 55 11.89 5.93 -1.71
N LEU A 56 11.09 4.89 -1.47
CA LEU A 56 11.28 3.57 -2.11
C LEU A 56 11.16 3.65 -3.63
N PHE A 57 10.15 4.36 -4.14
CA PHE A 57 9.99 4.56 -5.58
C PHE A 57 11.18 5.33 -6.19
N GLN A 58 11.65 6.36 -5.50
CA GLN A 58 12.81 7.14 -5.93
C GLN A 58 14.08 6.28 -5.94
N GLU A 59 14.36 5.53 -4.87
CA GLU A 59 15.54 4.65 -4.78
C GLU A 59 15.55 3.57 -5.88
N SER A 60 14.39 2.98 -6.19
CA SER A 60 14.26 2.03 -7.31
C SER A 60 14.45 2.72 -8.67
N ALA A 61 13.96 3.95 -8.83
CA ALA A 61 14.21 4.73 -10.04
C ALA A 61 15.69 5.09 -10.21
N GLU A 62 16.37 5.48 -9.13
CA GLU A 62 17.81 5.78 -9.12
C GLU A 62 18.66 4.54 -9.41
N PHE A 63 18.26 3.37 -8.87
CA PHE A 63 18.91 2.11 -9.21
C PHE A 63 18.79 1.84 -10.70
N ARG A 64 17.57 1.94 -11.26
CA ARG A 64 17.34 1.73 -12.70
C ARG A 64 18.11 2.73 -13.55
N SER A 65 18.15 4.01 -13.19
CA SER A 65 18.89 5.02 -13.96
C SER A 65 20.40 4.79 -13.91
N ARG A 66 20.93 4.37 -12.75
CA ARG A 66 22.35 4.07 -12.57
C ARG A 66 22.79 2.87 -13.40
N TRP A 67 21.94 1.86 -13.49
CA TRP A 67 22.27 0.58 -14.14
C TRP A 67 21.59 0.37 -15.49
N GLN A 68 20.91 1.37 -16.06
CA GLN A 68 20.19 1.24 -17.35
C GLN A 68 21.09 0.81 -18.51
N ASN A 69 22.37 1.20 -18.47
CA ASN A 69 23.36 0.95 -19.53
C ASN A 69 24.28 -0.22 -19.19
N VAL A 70 24.07 -0.88 -18.04
CA VAL A 70 24.92 -1.97 -17.55
C VAL A 70 24.09 -3.24 -17.53
N GLN A 71 24.68 -4.35 -17.97
CA GLN A 71 24.01 -5.63 -17.90
C GLN A 71 23.82 -6.02 -16.43
N LEU A 72 22.59 -6.36 -16.04
CA LEU A 72 22.22 -6.64 -14.64
C LEU A 72 23.11 -7.71 -13.98
N TRP A 73 23.66 -8.65 -14.73
CA TRP A 73 24.57 -9.68 -14.22
C TRP A 73 25.99 -9.18 -13.89
N GLN A 74 26.32 -7.93 -14.23
CA GLN A 74 27.56 -7.26 -13.83
C GLN A 74 27.40 -6.42 -12.56
N VAL A 75 26.15 -6.19 -12.13
CA VAL A 75 25.83 -5.44 -10.91
C VAL A 75 26.24 -6.27 -9.69
N PRO A 76 26.84 -5.66 -8.64
CA PRO A 76 27.16 -6.35 -7.41
C PRO A 76 25.93 -7.05 -6.80
N TYR A 77 26.14 -8.25 -6.25
CA TYR A 77 25.04 -9.03 -5.65
C TYR A 77 24.30 -8.26 -4.55
N ALA A 78 25.02 -7.48 -3.74
CA ALA A 78 24.42 -6.66 -2.68
C ALA A 78 23.44 -5.62 -3.22
N ASP A 79 23.80 -4.96 -4.33
CA ASP A 79 22.95 -3.97 -4.98
C ASP A 79 21.70 -4.64 -5.59
N LEU A 80 21.87 -5.80 -6.25
CA LEU A 80 20.75 -6.60 -6.76
C LEU A 80 19.81 -7.07 -5.63
N ALA A 81 20.35 -7.56 -4.51
CA ALA A 81 19.58 -7.98 -3.36
C ALA A 81 18.78 -6.83 -2.74
N SER A 82 19.38 -5.64 -2.67
CA SER A 82 18.69 -4.43 -2.19
C SER A 82 17.53 -4.02 -3.10
N GLU A 83 17.70 -4.11 -4.43
CA GLU A 83 16.63 -3.79 -5.38
C GLU A 83 15.53 -4.84 -5.37
N ALA A 84 15.86 -6.13 -5.21
CA ALA A 84 14.87 -7.19 -5.06
C ALA A 84 14.00 -6.97 -3.82
N SER A 85 14.60 -6.57 -2.69
CA SER A 85 13.87 -6.21 -1.47
C SER A 85 12.96 -4.99 -1.68
N ARG A 86 13.47 -3.94 -2.34
CA ARG A 86 12.68 -2.74 -2.67
C ARG A 86 11.50 -3.04 -3.58
N CYS A 87 11.71 -3.83 -4.65
CA CYS A 87 10.63 -4.28 -5.54
C CYS A 87 9.55 -5.03 -4.77
N TRP A 88 9.92 -5.91 -3.83
CA TRP A 88 8.97 -6.61 -2.97
C TRP A 88 8.14 -5.65 -2.12
N GLN A 89 8.78 -4.68 -1.46
CA GLN A 89 8.10 -3.69 -0.63
C GLN A 89 7.10 -2.86 -1.46
N ILE A 90 7.52 -2.39 -2.64
CA ILE A 90 6.67 -1.63 -3.57
C ILE A 90 5.46 -2.47 -4.00
N ILE A 91 5.64 -3.74 -4.36
CA ILE A 91 4.53 -4.63 -4.72
C ILE A 91 3.54 -4.75 -3.56
N THR A 92 4.01 -4.96 -2.33
CA THR A 92 3.15 -5.07 -1.14
C THR A 92 2.35 -3.78 -0.91
N ILE A 93 2.96 -2.61 -1.07
CA ILE A 93 2.29 -1.31 -0.97
C ILE A 93 1.20 -1.19 -2.05
N LEU A 94 1.52 -1.51 -3.30
CA LEU A 94 0.57 -1.41 -4.42
C LEU A 94 -0.60 -2.41 -4.27
N GLU A 95 -0.34 -3.62 -3.78
CA GLU A 95 -1.37 -4.62 -3.50
C GLU A 95 -2.30 -4.16 -2.36
N LYS A 96 -1.75 -3.53 -1.32
CA LYS A 96 -2.54 -2.92 -0.24
C LYS A 96 -3.40 -1.75 -0.75
N ARG A 97 -2.85 -0.91 -1.64
CA ARG A 97 -3.62 0.17 -2.28
C ARG A 97 -4.73 -0.41 -3.16
N ARG A 98 -4.48 -1.50 -3.87
CA ARG A 98 -5.47 -2.17 -4.75
C ARG A 98 -6.66 -2.75 -3.99
N THR A 99 -6.46 -3.27 -2.77
CA THR A 99 -7.55 -3.82 -1.94
C THR A 99 -8.34 -2.73 -1.19
N SER A 100 -7.92 -1.46 -1.29
CA SER A 100 -8.62 -0.34 -0.67
C SER A 100 -9.93 -0.01 -1.39
N PRO A 101 -11.03 0.32 -0.67
CA PRO A 101 -12.31 0.71 -1.28
C PRO A 101 -12.21 1.90 -2.25
N THR A 102 -11.23 2.77 -2.05
CA THR A 102 -10.99 3.96 -2.88
C THR A 102 -10.34 3.64 -4.23
N ALA A 103 -9.85 2.42 -4.45
CA ALA A 103 -9.05 2.05 -5.63
C ALA A 103 -9.86 1.68 -6.88
N LEU A 104 -11.20 1.70 -6.83
CA LEU A 104 -12.08 1.29 -7.93
C LEU A 104 -11.76 2.00 -9.26
N SER A 105 -11.38 3.28 -9.24
CA SER A 105 -11.04 4.05 -10.44
C SER A 105 -9.57 3.92 -10.87
N ALA A 106 -8.69 3.38 -10.02
CA ALA A 106 -7.25 3.28 -10.27
C ALA A 106 -6.76 1.82 -10.36
N ASN A 107 -7.68 0.85 -10.36
CA ASN A 107 -7.35 -0.58 -10.25
C ASN A 107 -6.50 -1.08 -11.42
N ASP A 108 -6.82 -0.68 -12.65
CA ASP A 108 -6.08 -1.09 -13.85
C ASP A 108 -4.64 -0.54 -13.85
N GLU A 109 -4.47 0.71 -13.42
CA GLU A 109 -3.13 1.32 -13.28
C GLU A 109 -2.31 0.61 -12.21
N LEU A 110 -2.91 0.31 -11.05
CA LEU A 110 -2.25 -0.46 -9.99
C LEU A 110 -1.87 -1.87 -10.46
N ILE A 111 -2.75 -2.54 -11.23
CA ILE A 111 -2.45 -3.86 -11.81
C ILE A 111 -1.24 -3.78 -12.75
N ASN A 112 -1.19 -2.76 -13.61
CA ASN A 112 -0.07 -2.55 -14.53
C ASN A 112 1.24 -2.30 -13.76
N GLN A 113 1.22 -1.45 -12.73
CA GLN A 113 2.39 -1.19 -11.89
C GLN A 113 2.86 -2.44 -11.15
N ILE A 114 1.95 -3.20 -10.53
CA ILE A 114 2.27 -4.47 -9.86
C ILE A 114 2.94 -5.45 -10.84
N SER A 115 2.38 -5.59 -12.05
CA SER A 115 2.93 -6.46 -13.09
C SER A 115 4.34 -6.03 -13.51
N GLY A 116 4.57 -4.72 -13.68
CA GLY A 116 5.88 -4.16 -14.01
C GLY A 116 6.93 -4.44 -12.92
N TYR A 117 6.59 -4.25 -11.65
CA TYR A 117 7.52 -4.54 -10.54
C TYR A 117 7.76 -6.04 -10.36
N ARG A 118 6.76 -6.90 -10.57
CA ARG A 118 6.95 -8.38 -10.55
C ARG A 118 7.89 -8.85 -11.65
N THR A 119 7.76 -8.28 -12.84
CA THR A 119 8.65 -8.56 -13.97
C THR A 119 10.08 -8.14 -13.61
N THR A 120 10.25 -6.90 -13.12
CA THR A 120 11.54 -6.37 -12.68
C THR A 120 12.18 -7.25 -11.61
N LEU A 121 11.42 -7.61 -10.57
CA LEU A 121 11.87 -8.49 -9.49
C LEU A 121 12.38 -9.83 -10.03
N THR A 122 11.66 -10.44 -10.97
CA THR A 122 12.05 -11.71 -11.58
C THR A 122 13.39 -11.57 -12.32
N THR A 123 13.58 -10.49 -13.08
CA THR A 123 14.84 -10.23 -13.79
C THR A 123 16.00 -10.01 -12.82
N VAL A 124 15.79 -9.26 -11.74
CA VAL A 124 16.81 -9.04 -10.70
C VAL A 124 17.17 -10.36 -10.01
N GLN A 125 16.20 -11.20 -9.68
CA GLN A 125 16.44 -12.52 -9.08
C GLN A 125 17.22 -13.45 -10.02
N GLN A 126 16.93 -13.43 -11.33
CA GLN A 126 17.71 -14.18 -12.31
C GLN A 126 19.17 -13.69 -12.38
N ALA A 127 19.39 -12.37 -12.34
CA ALA A 127 20.73 -11.80 -12.28
C ALA A 127 21.46 -12.19 -10.97
N MET A 128 20.76 -12.16 -9.83
CA MET A 128 21.32 -12.62 -8.55
C MET A 128 21.73 -14.09 -8.60
N ALA A 129 20.91 -14.96 -9.18
CA ALA A 129 21.22 -16.38 -9.34
C ALA A 129 22.47 -16.57 -10.22
N TYR A 130 22.60 -15.80 -11.30
CA TYR A 130 23.78 -15.82 -12.16
C TYR A 130 25.05 -15.36 -11.44
N VAL A 131 24.98 -14.24 -10.72
CA VAL A 131 26.12 -13.70 -9.96
C VAL A 131 26.53 -14.66 -8.83
N ALA A 132 25.55 -15.27 -8.16
CA ALA A 132 25.81 -16.28 -7.13
C ALA A 132 26.52 -17.52 -7.71
N ALA A 133 26.10 -18.01 -8.87
CA ALA A 133 26.75 -19.13 -9.55
C ALA A 133 28.21 -18.83 -9.94
N ARG A 134 28.58 -17.56 -10.09
CA ARG A 134 29.96 -17.10 -10.36
C ARG A 134 30.78 -16.83 -9.10
N GLY A 135 30.27 -17.16 -7.92
CA GLY A 135 30.94 -16.96 -6.64
C GLY A 135 30.82 -15.54 -6.08
N GLY A 136 29.97 -14.69 -6.66
CA GLY A 136 29.69 -13.34 -6.15
C GLY A 136 28.52 -13.24 -5.17
N GLY A 137 27.91 -14.38 -4.81
CA GLY A 137 26.75 -14.46 -3.90
C GLY A 137 27.14 -14.45 -2.42
N PRO A 138 26.17 -14.62 -1.51
CA PRO A 138 26.43 -14.72 -0.08
C PRO A 138 27.35 -15.93 0.15
N GLN A 139 28.46 -15.72 0.84
CA GLN A 139 29.31 -16.83 1.26
C GLN A 139 28.50 -17.65 2.26
N LEU A 140 28.00 -18.81 1.83
CA LEU A 140 27.52 -19.80 2.79
C LEU A 140 28.71 -20.13 3.69
N PRO A 141 28.57 -20.06 5.02
CA PRO A 141 29.63 -20.50 5.92
C PRO A 141 30.01 -21.93 5.53
N PRO A 142 31.31 -22.25 5.45
CA PRO A 142 31.74 -23.60 5.11
C PRO A 142 31.03 -24.54 6.07
N HIS A 143 30.21 -25.44 5.53
CA HIS A 143 29.63 -26.51 6.32
C HIS A 143 30.81 -27.24 6.95
N GLY A 144 30.98 -27.06 8.25
CA GLY A 144 32.06 -27.66 9.01
C GLY A 144 31.94 -29.18 8.90
N THR A 145 32.69 -29.77 7.98
CA THR A 145 33.11 -31.16 8.05
C THR A 145 34.10 -31.27 9.21
N GLY A 146 33.56 -31.33 10.42
CA GLY A 146 34.35 -31.30 11.64
C GLY A 146 33.59 -31.77 12.88
N LEU A 147 32.59 -32.64 12.74
CA LEU A 147 32.13 -33.44 13.88
C LEU A 147 33.05 -34.65 14.02
N ASN A 148 34.16 -34.40 14.70
CA ASN A 148 35.01 -35.43 15.28
C ASN A 148 34.20 -36.12 16.38
N TYR A 149 33.69 -37.32 16.11
CA TYR A 149 33.13 -38.18 17.16
C TYR A 149 34.30 -38.85 17.89
N PRO A 150 34.48 -38.64 19.21
CA PRO A 150 35.42 -39.43 19.99
C PRO A 150 34.96 -40.89 20.01
N GLN A 151 35.91 -41.79 19.75
CA GLN A 151 35.80 -43.24 19.92
C GLN A 151 35.56 -43.60 21.39
#